data_AF-A0A7C7XF06-F1
#
_entry.id   AF-A0A7C7XF06-F1
#
_cell.length_a   1.000
_cell.length_b   1.000
_cell.length_c   1.000
_cell.angle_alpha   90.00
_cell.angle_beta   90.00
_cell.angle_gamma   90.00
#
_symmetry.space_group_name_H-M   'P 1'
#
loop_
_entity.id
_entity.type
_entity.pdbx_description
1 polymer ?
#
loop_
_entity_poly.entity_id
_entity_poly.type
_entity_poly.pdbx_seq_one_letter_code
_entity_poly.pdbx_strand_id
1 'polypeptide(L)' 'MSQDYLKLIEEHRKESTINLFEKVLITAKRAKSLYELDEPAKAALPHKPTFQAILETNEGRIVPLRAAPAPESSQKE' A
#
# COMPACT_ATOMS: atom_id res chain seq x y z
N MET A 1 -13.40 -12.88 -25.77
CA MET A 1 -13.21 -12.41 -24.38
C MET A 1 -13.10 -10.90 -24.44
N SER A 2 -14.09 -10.19 -23.88
CA SER A 2 -14.10 -8.72 -23.88
C SER A 2 -12.95 -8.20 -23.02
N GLN A 3 -12.17 -7.24 -23.53
CA GLN A 3 -11.07 -6.59 -22.80
C GLN A 3 -11.56 -5.62 -21.71
N ASP A 4 -12.79 -5.79 -21.20
CA ASP A 4 -13.39 -4.89 -20.21
C ASP A 4 -12.58 -4.82 -18.90
N TYR A 5 -11.74 -5.82 -18.60
CA TYR A 5 -10.79 -5.75 -17.48
C TYR A 5 -9.76 -4.62 -17.63
N LEU A 6 -9.46 -4.16 -18.86
CA LEU A 6 -8.57 -3.01 -19.12
C LEU A 6 -9.24 -1.67 -18.80
N LYS A 7 -10.57 -1.64 -18.61
CA LYS A 7 -11.31 -0.44 -18.20
C LYS A 7 -11.33 -0.24 -16.68
N LEU A 8 -10.74 -1.16 -15.89
CA LEU A 8 -10.54 -1.01 -14.45
C LEU A 8 -9.35 -0.08 -14.15
N ILE A 9 -9.33 1.10 -14.78
CA ILE A 9 -8.42 2.17 -14.37
C ILE A 9 -9.08 2.86 -13.19
N GLU A 10 -8.51 2.70 -12.01
CA GLU A 10 -8.89 3.52 -10.86
C GLU A 10 -8.55 4.98 -11.19
N GLU A 11 -9.58 5.83 -11.36
CA GLU A 11 -9.38 7.26 -11.57
C GLU A 11 -8.63 7.85 -10.38
N HIS A 12 -7.46 8.44 -10.64
CA HIS A 12 -6.69 9.09 -9.60
C HIS A 12 -7.43 10.34 -9.10
N ARG A 13 -8.03 10.25 -7.91
CA ARG A 13 -8.66 11.39 -7.25
C ARG A 13 -7.59 12.35 -6.75
N LYS A 14 -7.59 13.57 -7.29
CA LYS A 14 -6.64 14.65 -6.97
C LYS A 14 -6.66 15.09 -5.50
N GLU A 15 -7.70 14.74 -4.75
CA GLU A 15 -7.85 15.00 -3.31
C GLU A 15 -7.09 14.00 -2.42
N SER A 16 -6.50 12.97 -3.02
CA SER A 16 -5.71 11.97 -2.29
C SER A 16 -4.41 12.58 -1.78
N THR A 17 -4.17 12.47 -0.47
CA THR A 17 -2.88 12.85 0.16
C THR A 17 -1.71 11.93 -0.24
N ILE A 18 -2.02 10.86 -0.97
CA ILE A 18 -1.12 9.79 -1.40
C ILE A 18 -1.25 9.63 -2.93
N ASN A 19 -0.14 9.67 -3.67
CA ASN A 19 -0.19 9.48 -5.12
C ASN A 19 -0.35 7.99 -5.49
N LEU A 20 -0.66 7.69 -6.76
CA LEU A 20 -0.88 6.32 -7.21
C LEU A 20 0.34 5.41 -7.04
N PHE A 21 1.56 5.93 -7.23
CA PHE A 21 2.80 5.16 -7.05
C PHE A 21 3.05 4.83 -5.57
N GLU A 22 2.83 5.79 -4.67
CA GLU A 22 2.89 5.56 -3.22
C GLU A 22 1.89 4.47 -2.82
N LYS A 23 0.66 4.51 -3.36
CA LYS A 23 -0.38 3.51 -3.13
C LYS A 23 0.07 2.10 -3.55
N VAL A 24 0.67 1.97 -4.74
CA VAL A 24 1.23 0.70 -5.23
C VAL A 24 2.36 0.22 -4.33
N LEU A 25 3.27 1.10 -3.90
CA LEU A 25 4.39 0.74 -3.03
C LEU A 25 3.93 0.26 -1.65
N ILE A 26 2.96 0.94 -1.03
CA ILE A 26 2.38 0.54 0.26
C ILE A 26 1.71 -0.82 0.14
N THR A 27 0.91 -1.01 -0.92
CA THR A 27 0.22 -2.27 -1.17
C THR A 27 1.20 -3.42 -1.34
N ALA A 28 2.27 -3.23 -2.11
CA ALA A 28 3.30 -4.24 -2.32
C ALA A 28 4.06 -4.58 -1.02
N LYS A 29 4.44 -3.56 -0.24
CA LYS A 29 5.09 -3.76 1.07
C LYS A 29 4.19 -4.52 2.03
N ARG A 30 2.91 -4.15 2.09
CA ARG A 30 1.93 -4.84 2.93
C ARG A 30 1.73 -6.28 2.50
N ALA A 31 1.55 -6.53 1.21
CA ALA A 31 1.39 -7.89 0.68
C ALA A 31 2.58 -8.75 1.08
N LYS A 32 3.81 -8.24 0.96
CA LYS A 32 5.02 -8.93 1.43
C LYS A 32 4.93 -9.28 2.92
N SER A 33 4.60 -8.31 3.78
CA SER A 33 4.46 -8.56 5.22
C SER A 33 3.40 -9.62 5.55
N LEU A 34 2.31 -9.68 4.79
CA LEU A 34 1.27 -10.69 4.96
C LEU A 34 1.74 -12.09 4.50
N TYR A 35 2.61 -12.19 3.49
CA TYR A 35 3.22 -13.46 3.09
C TYR A 35 4.25 -13.98 4.11
N GLU A 36 4.90 -13.08 4.85
CA GLU A 36 5.89 -13.39 5.89
C GLU A 36 5.26 -13.82 7.23
N LEU A 37 3.93 -13.74 7.36
CA LEU A 37 3.21 -14.29 8.52
C LEU A 37 3.41 -15.81 8.60
N ASP A 38 3.17 -16.39 9.77
CA ASP A 38 3.11 -17.83 9.94
C ASP A 38 1.81 -18.41 9.35
N GLU A 39 1.82 -19.70 9.03
CA GLU A 39 0.68 -20.39 8.41
C GLU A 39 -0.67 -20.25 9.14
N PRO A 40 -0.76 -20.33 10.48
CA PRO A 40 -2.04 -20.12 11.15
C PRO A 40 -2.51 -18.65 11.05
N ALA A 41 -1.61 -17.67 11.13
CA ALA A 41 -1.97 -16.26 10.93
C ALA A 41 -2.40 -15.96 9.48
N LYS A 42 -1.73 -16.57 8.49
CA LYS A 42 -2.17 -16.51 7.08
C LYS A 42 -3.56 -17.12 6.89
N ALA A 43 -3.84 -18.26 7.52
CA ALA A 43 -5.13 -18.93 7.43
C ALA A 43 -6.28 -18.14 8.10
N ALA A 44 -5.95 -17.28 9.07
CA ALA A 44 -6.91 -16.38 9.70
C ALA A 44 -7.26 -15.14 8.84
N LEU A 45 -6.56 -14.89 7.73
CA LEU A 45 -6.87 -13.78 6.84
C LEU A 45 -8.18 -14.04 6.08
N PRO A 46 -9.06 -13.03 5.92
CA PRO A 46 -10.29 -13.16 5.13
C PRO A 46 -10.04 -13.50 3.65
N HIS A 47 -8.88 -13.10 3.12
CA HIS A 47 -8.52 -13.28 1.73
C HIS A 47 -7.02 -13.58 1.55
N LYS A 48 -6.63 -13.97 0.32
CA LYS A 48 -5.21 -14.13 -0.04
C LYS A 48 -4.43 -12.84 0.25
N PRO A 49 -3.17 -12.93 0.73
CA PRO A 49 -2.37 -11.78 1.15
C PRO A 49 -2.35 -10.58 0.19
N THR A 50 -2.18 -10.82 -1.11
CA THR A 50 -2.16 -9.73 -2.10
C THR A 50 -3.49 -9.00 -2.19
N PHE A 51 -4.62 -9.72 -2.18
CA PHE A 51 -5.95 -9.11 -2.25
C PHE A 51 -6.31 -8.40 -0.95
N GLN A 52 -5.94 -8.98 0.19
CA GLN A 52 -6.09 -8.36 1.50
C GLN A 52 -5.34 -7.02 1.57
N ALA A 53 -4.09 -6.96 1.10
CA ALA A 53 -3.32 -5.72 1.06
C ALA A 53 -3.96 -4.65 0.16
N ILE A 54 -4.53 -5.03 -0.98
CA ILE A 54 -5.24 -4.09 -1.88
C ILE A 54 -6.47 -3.49 -1.17
N LEU A 55 -7.27 -4.33 -0.49
CA LEU A 55 -8.45 -3.86 0.26
C LEU A 55 -8.04 -2.91 1.39
N GLU A 56 -7.06 -3.31 2.21
CA GLU A 56 -6.58 -2.48 3.31
C GLU A 56 -6.04 -1.13 2.83
N THR A 57 -5.33 -1.07 1.70
CA THR A 57 -4.86 0.19 1.11
C THR A 57 -6.02 1.01 0.54
N ASN A 58 -6.97 0.40 -0.16
CA ASN A 58 -8.12 1.10 -0.76
C ASN A 58 -9.05 1.70 0.30
N GLU A 59 -9.20 1.01 1.43
CA GLU A 59 -10.00 1.48 2.57
C GLU A 59 -9.28 2.50 3.46
N GLY A 60 -8.02 2.83 3.15
CA GLY A 60 -7.23 3.79 3.92
C GLY A 60 -6.80 3.27 5.29
N ARG A 61 -6.86 1.95 5.54
CA ARG A 61 -6.40 1.33 6.79
C ARG A 61 -4.88 1.33 6.93
N ILE A 62 -4.17 1.50 5.82
CA ILE A 62 -2.71 1.59 5.77
C ILE A 62 -2.31 2.96 5.24
N VAL A 63 -1.48 3.66 5.99
CA VAL A 63 -0.94 4.96 5.61
C VAL A 63 0.60 4.89 5.56
N PRO A 64 1.24 5.58 4.60
CA PRO A 64 2.69 5.65 4.55
C PRO A 64 3.19 6.47 5.73
N LEU A 65 4.09 5.88 6.52
CA LEU A 65 4.85 6.65 7.50
C LEU A 65 5.86 7.53 6.75
N ARG A 66 5.60 8.83 6.71
CA ARG A 66 6.60 9.81 6.22
C ARG A 66 7.56 10.06 7.38
N ALA A 67 8.81 9.65 7.25
CA ALA A 67 9.84 10.04 8.21
C ALA A 67 9.87 11.58 8.28
N ALA A 68 9.85 12.14 9.48
CA ALA A 68 10.11 13.57 9.66
C ALA A 68 11.47 13.88 9.01
N PRO A 69 11.62 15.04 8.33
CA PRO A 69 12.92 15.44 7.82
C PRO A 69 13.93 15.38 8.96
N ALA A 70 15.04 14.67 8.75
CA ALA A 70 16.12 14.64 9.72
C ALA A 70 16.53 16.10 10.00
N PRO A 71 16.74 16.49 11.27
CA PRO A 71 17.24 17.83 11.55
C PRO A 71 18.55 18.01 10.79
N GLU A 72 18.57 19.02 9.92
CA GLU A 72 19.75 19.39 9.15
C GLU A 72 20.93 19.49 10.10
N SER A 73 21.90 18.58 9.97
CA SER A 73 23.13 18.67 10.73
C SER A 73 23.81 19.98 10.31
N SER A 74 23.69 21.00 11.15
CA SER A 74 24.39 22.28 10.97
C SER A 74 25.87 21.98 10.76
N GLN A 75 26.34 22.18 9.52
CA GLN A 75 27.76 22.30 9.25
C GLN A 75 28.23 23.53 10.04
N LYS A 76 29.00 23.29 11.11
CA LYS A 76 29.79 24.34 11.74
C LYS A 76 31.06 24.53 10.92
N GLU A 77 31.27 25.77 10.50
CA GLU A 77 32.52 26.34 9.98
C GLU A 77 33.74 26.04 10.87
#